data_AF-A0A2S6INK5-F1
#
_entry.id   AF-A0A2S6INK5-F1
#
_cell.length_a   1.000
_cell.length_b   1.000
_cell.length_c   1.000
_cell.angle_alpha   90.00
_cell.angle_beta   90.00
_cell.angle_gamma   90.00
#
_symmetry.space_group_name_H-M   'P 1'
#
loop_
_entity.id
_entity.type
_entity.pdbx_description
1 polymer ?
#
loop_
_entity_poly.entity_id
_entity_poly.type
_entity_poly.pdbx_seq_one_letter_code
_entity_poly.pdbx_strand_id
1 'polypeptide(L)'
;MIKKILILLIFATATSCIGQNVVDSLETKAKNNQIPEKWNMELFNNDKKWLKDTNSKPINSLAFPVEKYEYYVFNKPFNFEIDNSHFSGISFGENTGGKEDKFIFKHELTIIFYTKEKDYQVNGDVSSRNFPYLTIQGQLELNNTYSFVGIKSPEDAGYLILNLKSFDLRFGQTIIIFPNKDNSFLYLQSDEKPVTGEDFNEFIDRVKNDDRIEKMIDKVSG
;
A
#
# COMPACT_ATOMS: atom_id res chain seq x y z
N MET A 1 28.49 8.34 -34.12
CA MET A 1 27.76 7.09 -33.80
C MET A 1 28.38 6.35 -32.61
N ILE A 2 29.70 6.19 -32.55
CA ILE A 2 30.45 5.48 -31.48
C ILE A 2 30.26 6.09 -30.07
N LYS A 3 30.25 7.42 -29.92
CA LYS A 3 30.01 8.08 -28.62
C LYS A 3 28.63 7.80 -28.00
N LYS A 4 27.58 7.58 -28.82
CA LYS A 4 26.23 7.25 -28.32
C LYS A 4 26.14 5.79 -27.84
N ILE A 5 26.89 4.88 -28.44
CA ILE A 5 26.95 3.45 -28.05
C ILE A 5 27.73 3.29 -26.74
N LEU A 6 28.81 4.05 -26.55
CA LEU A 6 29.61 3.99 -25.32
C LEU A 6 28.84 4.49 -24.09
N ILE A 7 28.02 5.55 -24.26
CA ILE A 7 27.13 6.05 -23.18
C ILE A 7 26.04 5.02 -22.85
N LEU A 8 25.47 4.35 -23.86
CA LEU A 8 24.44 3.33 -23.64
C LEU A 8 24.97 2.10 -22.87
N LEU A 9 26.20 1.67 -23.13
CA LEU A 9 26.83 0.54 -22.41
C LEU A 9 27.13 0.88 -20.95
N ILE A 10 27.61 2.10 -20.65
CA ILE A 10 27.91 2.52 -19.28
C ILE A 10 26.62 2.57 -18.44
N PHE A 11 25.53 3.13 -19.00
CA PHE A 11 24.24 3.14 -18.32
C PHE A 11 23.69 1.74 -18.06
N ALA A 12 23.78 0.81 -19.02
CA ALA A 12 23.32 -0.57 -18.84
C ALA A 12 24.09 -1.31 -17.73
N THR A 13 25.41 -1.10 -17.62
CA THR A 13 26.23 -1.72 -16.57
C THR A 13 25.96 -1.14 -15.18
N ALA A 14 25.69 0.16 -15.07
CA ALA A 14 25.37 0.78 -13.79
C ALA A 14 24.01 0.31 -13.26
N THR A 15 22.99 0.20 -14.13
CA THR A 15 21.66 -0.29 -13.75
C THR A 15 21.68 -1.77 -13.34
N SER A 16 22.51 -2.61 -13.98
CA SER A 16 22.64 -4.02 -13.59
C SER A 16 23.32 -4.20 -12.24
N CYS A 17 24.33 -3.38 -11.92
CA CYS A 17 25.01 -3.44 -10.62
C CYS A 17 24.10 -2.99 -9.47
N ILE A 18 23.29 -1.95 -9.68
CA ILE A 18 22.32 -1.48 -8.66
C ILE A 18 21.26 -2.57 -8.42
N GLY A 19 20.70 -3.16 -9.48
CA GLY A 19 19.73 -4.25 -9.36
C GLY A 19 20.30 -5.47 -8.61
N GLN A 20 21.52 -5.89 -8.96
CA GLN A 20 22.16 -7.04 -8.30
C GLN A 20 22.40 -6.78 -6.80
N ASN A 21 22.87 -5.58 -6.42
CA ASN A 21 23.09 -5.23 -5.02
C ASN A 21 21.79 -5.25 -4.19
N VAL A 22 20.66 -4.83 -4.79
CA VAL A 22 19.34 -4.89 -4.12
C VAL A 22 18.94 -6.35 -3.88
N VAL A 23 19.02 -7.20 -4.90
CA VAL A 23 18.69 -8.63 -4.80
C VAL A 23 19.56 -9.33 -3.75
N ASP A 24 20.88 -9.09 -3.77
CA ASP A 24 21.82 -9.70 -2.81
C ASP A 24 21.51 -9.25 -1.36
N SER A 25 21.08 -8.00 -1.18
CA SER A 25 20.63 -7.47 0.12
C SER A 25 19.34 -8.16 0.60
N LEU A 26 18.35 -8.35 -0.28
CA LEU A 26 17.09 -9.02 0.08
C LEU A 26 17.31 -10.50 0.40
N GLU A 27 18.15 -11.18 -0.37
CA GLU A 27 18.52 -12.57 -0.10
C GLU A 27 19.24 -12.70 1.25
N THR A 28 20.19 -11.81 1.53
CA THR A 28 20.90 -11.78 2.81
C THR A 28 19.91 -11.59 3.97
N LYS A 29 18.95 -10.68 3.82
CA LYS A 29 17.92 -10.43 4.84
C LYS A 29 17.01 -11.63 5.06
N ALA A 30 16.56 -12.29 3.98
CA ALA A 30 15.76 -13.49 4.06
C ALA A 30 16.50 -14.64 4.77
N LYS A 31 17.81 -14.77 4.54
CA LYS A 31 18.67 -15.72 5.28
C LYS A 31 18.81 -15.32 6.74
N ASN A 32 19.02 -14.04 7.05
CA ASN A 32 19.19 -13.56 8.41
C ASN A 32 17.94 -13.74 9.27
N ASN A 33 16.73 -13.64 8.69
CA ASN A 33 15.47 -13.95 9.37
C ASN A 33 15.36 -15.43 9.81
N GLN A 34 16.24 -16.32 9.33
CA GLN A 34 16.28 -17.72 9.74
C GLN A 34 17.35 -18.01 10.82
N ILE A 35 18.09 -16.99 11.26
CA ILE A 35 19.19 -17.10 12.22
C ILE A 35 18.73 -16.52 13.58
N PRO A 36 18.49 -17.37 14.60
CA PRO A 36 17.97 -16.93 15.91
C PRO A 36 18.78 -15.82 16.59
N GLU A 37 20.11 -15.83 16.42
CA GLU A 37 21.02 -14.84 17.02
C GLU A 37 20.86 -13.44 16.41
N LYS A 38 20.25 -13.33 15.23
CA LYS A 38 19.99 -12.05 14.56
C LYS A 38 18.60 -11.51 14.84
N TRP A 39 17.75 -12.27 15.52
CA TRP A 39 16.38 -11.87 15.79
C TRP A 39 16.31 -10.72 16.80
N ASN A 40 15.45 -9.75 16.49
CA ASN A 40 15.07 -8.71 17.41
C ASN A 40 14.04 -9.26 18.42
N MET A 41 14.54 -9.92 19.47
CA MET A 41 13.70 -10.51 20.51
C MET A 41 12.96 -9.48 21.35
N GLU A 42 13.44 -8.24 21.41
CA GLU A 42 12.71 -7.14 22.05
C GLU A 42 11.43 -6.84 21.26
N LEU A 43 11.53 -6.66 19.94
CA LEU A 43 10.40 -6.42 19.05
C LEU A 43 9.40 -7.58 19.10
N PHE A 44 9.88 -8.82 19.00
CA PHE A 44 9.03 -10.01 19.10
C PHE A 44 8.23 -10.07 20.42
N ASN A 45 8.89 -9.80 21.55
CA ASN A 45 8.21 -9.80 22.85
C ASN A 45 7.21 -8.66 23.00
N ASN A 46 7.49 -7.50 22.40
CA ASN A 46 6.54 -6.41 22.33
C ASN A 46 5.33 -6.82 21.49
N ASP A 47 5.54 -7.33 20.28
CA ASP A 47 4.47 -7.79 19.38
C ASP A 47 3.57 -8.83 20.06
N LYS A 48 4.14 -9.79 20.81
CA LYS A 48 3.34 -10.76 21.58
C LYS A 48 2.37 -10.12 22.58
N LYS A 49 2.76 -9.02 23.21
CA LYS A 49 1.92 -8.30 24.18
C LYS A 49 0.83 -7.52 23.44
N TRP A 50 1.20 -6.77 22.42
CA TRP A 50 0.27 -5.93 21.66
C TRP A 50 -0.75 -6.75 20.88
N LEU A 51 -0.33 -7.84 20.23
CA LEU A 51 -1.18 -8.65 19.38
C LEU A 51 -2.12 -9.58 20.14
N LYS A 52 -1.89 -9.83 21.43
CA LYS A 52 -2.75 -10.69 22.25
C LYS A 52 -4.22 -10.24 22.26
N ASP A 53 -4.43 -8.92 22.27
CA ASP A 53 -5.75 -8.31 22.35
C ASP A 53 -6.18 -7.68 21.01
N THR A 54 -5.40 -7.88 19.95
CA THR A 54 -5.67 -7.31 18.62
C THR A 54 -6.44 -8.30 17.76
N ASN A 55 -7.56 -7.86 17.17
CA ASN A 55 -8.33 -8.62 16.19
C ASN A 55 -8.13 -8.02 14.81
N SER A 56 -6.94 -8.20 14.22
CA SER A 56 -6.70 -7.72 12.86
C SER A 56 -7.48 -8.58 11.85
N LYS A 57 -8.02 -7.92 10.85
CA LYS A 57 -8.80 -8.54 9.78
C LYS A 57 -8.28 -8.09 8.42
N PRO A 58 -8.46 -8.90 7.37
CA PRO A 58 -9.03 -10.26 7.37
C PRO A 58 -8.10 -11.36 7.92
N ILE A 59 -6.80 -11.09 8.06
CA ILE A 59 -5.82 -12.05 8.58
C ILE A 59 -5.40 -11.66 10.01
N ASN A 60 -5.44 -12.63 10.92
CA ASN A 60 -4.96 -12.44 12.28
C ASN A 60 -3.43 -12.22 12.27
N SER A 61 -3.01 -11.11 12.87
CA SER A 61 -1.61 -10.75 13.02
C SER A 61 -1.03 -11.57 14.17
N LEU A 62 0.07 -12.26 13.88
CA LEU A 62 0.79 -13.06 14.86
C LEU A 62 2.19 -12.47 15.05
N ALA A 63 2.70 -12.56 16.28
CA ALA A 63 4.08 -12.23 16.56
C ALA A 63 4.99 -13.34 16.01
N PHE A 64 6.01 -12.94 15.26
CA PHE A 64 7.08 -13.82 14.80
C PHE A 64 8.41 -13.04 14.87
N PRO A 65 9.53 -13.73 15.09
CA PRO A 65 10.81 -13.05 15.18
C PRO A 65 11.28 -12.58 13.80
N VAL A 66 11.97 -11.44 13.79
CA VAL A 66 12.50 -10.78 12.58
C VAL A 66 13.90 -10.26 12.88
N GLU A 67 14.74 -10.14 11.87
CA GLU A 67 16.04 -9.48 11.98
C GLU A 67 15.87 -8.04 12.52
N LYS A 68 16.85 -7.53 13.26
CA LYS A 68 16.87 -6.13 13.70
C LYS A 68 16.90 -5.16 12.50
N TYR A 69 16.00 -4.18 12.49
CA TYR A 69 15.96 -3.05 11.56
C TYR A 69 15.29 -1.84 12.21
N GLU A 70 15.45 -0.66 11.62
CA GLU A 70 14.71 0.56 11.96
C GLU A 70 13.89 0.97 10.76
N TYR A 71 12.57 0.92 10.89
CA TYR A 71 11.67 1.25 9.79
C TYR A 71 10.25 1.49 10.30
N TYR A 72 9.59 2.48 9.72
CA TYR A 72 8.28 2.96 10.15
C TYR A 72 7.30 2.95 8.97
N VAL A 73 6.06 2.61 9.28
CA VAL A 73 4.96 2.55 8.33
C VAL A 73 3.83 3.44 8.80
N PHE A 74 2.95 3.81 7.88
CA PHE A 74 1.78 4.60 8.20
C PHE A 74 0.57 4.13 7.39
N ASN A 75 -0.60 4.36 7.96
CA ASN A 75 -1.85 4.37 7.23
C ASN A 75 -2.56 5.71 7.49
N LYS A 76 -3.30 6.21 6.51
CA LYS A 76 -3.99 7.49 6.54
C LYS A 76 -5.38 7.35 5.95
N PRO A 77 -6.42 7.16 6.78
CA PRO A 77 -7.81 7.25 6.35
C PRO A 77 -8.17 8.66 5.89
N PHE A 78 -9.10 8.78 4.93
CA PHE A 78 -9.61 10.04 4.43
C PHE A 78 -10.99 9.87 3.80
N ASN A 79 -11.73 10.97 3.69
CA ASN A 79 -13.01 11.02 2.96
C ASN A 79 -13.04 12.23 2.04
N PHE A 80 -13.87 12.16 1.01
CA PHE A 80 -14.18 13.29 0.14
C PHE A 80 -15.52 13.09 -0.57
N GLU A 81 -16.01 14.14 -1.22
CA GLU A 81 -17.28 14.12 -1.94
C GLU A 81 -17.09 14.62 -3.39
N ILE A 82 -17.93 14.11 -4.29
CA ILE A 82 -18.15 14.60 -5.66
C ILE A 82 -19.66 14.71 -5.87
N ASP A 83 -20.23 15.89 -6.11
CA ASP A 83 -21.68 16.05 -6.37
C ASP A 83 -22.61 15.27 -5.42
N ASN A 84 -22.39 15.40 -4.10
CA ASN A 84 -23.09 14.68 -3.02
C ASN A 84 -22.84 13.15 -2.96
N SER A 85 -21.98 12.61 -3.82
CA SER A 85 -21.49 11.24 -3.75
C SER A 85 -20.32 11.15 -2.78
N HIS A 86 -20.49 10.39 -1.70
CA HIS A 86 -19.44 10.19 -0.70
C HIS A 86 -18.42 9.12 -1.12
N PHE A 87 -17.17 9.37 -0.75
CA PHE A 87 -16.05 8.44 -0.91
C PHE A 87 -15.25 8.32 0.39
N SER A 88 -14.88 7.10 0.73
CA SER A 88 -14.04 6.78 1.89
C SER A 88 -12.83 5.98 1.46
N GLY A 89 -11.66 6.44 1.84
CA GLY A 89 -10.40 5.86 1.43
C GLY A 89 -9.40 5.70 2.56
N ILE A 90 -8.35 4.95 2.27
CA ILE A 90 -7.19 4.80 3.11
C ILE A 90 -5.95 4.68 2.23
N SER A 91 -4.90 5.40 2.62
CA SER A 91 -3.60 5.32 1.97
C SER A 91 -2.58 4.70 2.93
N PHE A 92 -1.74 3.82 2.40
CA PHE A 92 -0.71 3.08 3.14
C PHE A 92 0.65 3.41 2.58
N GLY A 93 1.67 3.36 3.43
CA GLY A 93 3.03 3.55 2.98
C GLY A 93 4.08 3.45 4.06
N GLU A 94 5.25 3.95 3.70
CA GLU A 94 6.44 3.97 4.53
C GLU A 94 6.78 5.40 4.94
N ASN A 95 7.30 5.55 6.17
CA ASN A 95 7.99 6.76 6.55
C ASN A 95 9.48 6.56 6.28
N THR A 96 9.97 7.24 5.26
CA THR A 96 11.37 7.24 4.85
C THR A 96 12.21 8.28 5.60
N GLY A 97 11.58 9.12 6.42
CA GLY A 97 12.26 10.00 7.36
C GLY A 97 12.73 9.23 8.59
N GLY A 98 13.95 9.50 9.05
CA GLY A 98 14.47 8.98 10.32
C GLY A 98 13.71 9.54 11.54
N LYS A 99 13.98 8.98 12.73
CA LYS A 99 13.35 9.39 14.00
C LYS A 99 13.66 10.85 14.39
N GLU A 100 14.74 11.41 13.86
CA GLU A 100 15.20 12.79 14.10
C GLU A 100 14.97 13.73 12.88
N ASP A 101 14.63 13.17 11.72
CA ASP A 101 14.30 13.90 10.50
C ASP A 101 12.80 14.18 10.42
N LYS A 102 12.41 15.13 9.56
CA LYS A 102 10.99 15.33 9.23
C LYS A 102 10.44 14.02 8.65
N PHE A 103 9.25 13.59 9.11
CA PHE A 103 8.54 12.46 8.52
C PHE A 103 8.38 12.68 7.00
N ILE A 104 8.90 11.75 6.20
CA ILE A 104 8.76 11.75 4.74
C ILE A 104 7.85 10.58 4.39
N PHE A 105 6.57 10.88 4.21
CA PHE A 105 5.54 9.91 3.87
C PHE A 105 5.63 9.55 2.38
N LYS A 106 5.98 8.30 2.10
CA LYS A 106 5.94 7.74 0.76
C LYS A 106 4.76 6.79 0.68
N HIS A 107 3.77 7.19 -0.11
CA HIS A 107 2.53 6.44 -0.31
C HIS A 107 2.75 5.30 -1.32
N GLU A 108 2.34 4.10 -0.94
CA GLU A 108 2.61 2.86 -1.70
C GLU A 108 1.32 2.22 -2.25
N LEU A 109 0.19 2.45 -1.59
CA LEU A 109 -1.12 1.94 -1.98
C LEU A 109 -2.21 2.87 -1.45
N THR A 110 -3.18 3.21 -2.29
CA THR A 110 -4.40 3.90 -1.88
C THR A 110 -5.61 3.09 -2.32
N ILE A 111 -6.56 2.88 -1.41
CA ILE A 111 -7.84 2.22 -1.71
C ILE A 111 -8.94 3.22 -1.39
N ILE A 112 -9.87 3.41 -2.33
CA ILE A 112 -11.01 4.33 -2.22
C ILE A 112 -12.27 3.54 -2.49
N PHE A 113 -13.29 3.73 -1.67
CA PHE A 113 -14.61 3.16 -1.83
C PHE A 113 -15.62 4.26 -2.08
N TYR A 114 -16.42 4.13 -3.14
CA TYR A 114 -17.65 4.89 -3.28
C TYR A 114 -18.66 4.41 -2.24
N THR A 115 -19.08 5.30 -1.34
CA THR A 115 -19.96 4.99 -0.20
C THR A 115 -21.34 5.65 -0.31
N LYS A 116 -21.56 6.43 -1.37
CA LYS A 116 -22.82 7.07 -1.77
C LYS A 116 -23.33 8.12 -0.78
N GLU A 117 -23.78 7.73 0.40
CA GLU A 117 -24.64 8.57 1.26
C GLU A 117 -23.92 9.15 2.48
N LYS A 118 -22.79 8.56 2.88
CA LYS A 118 -22.03 9.03 4.04
C LYS A 118 -20.60 8.54 4.03
N ASP A 119 -19.82 9.16 4.89
CA ASP A 119 -18.46 8.75 5.20
C ASP A 119 -18.41 7.48 6.07
N TYR A 120 -17.41 6.66 5.80
CA TYR A 120 -17.03 5.50 6.59
C TYR A 120 -15.54 5.56 6.91
N GLN A 121 -15.15 5.03 8.06
CA GLN A 121 -13.75 4.81 8.36
C GLN A 121 -13.32 3.45 7.82
N VAL A 122 -12.45 3.44 6.82
CA VAL A 122 -11.82 2.19 6.36
C VAL A 122 -10.88 1.71 7.46
N ASN A 123 -11.09 0.49 7.94
CA ASN A 123 -10.18 -0.13 8.89
C ASN A 123 -9.06 -0.82 8.10
N GLY A 124 -7.83 -0.36 8.28
CA GLY A 124 -6.69 -0.97 7.62
C GLY A 124 -5.42 -0.83 8.44
N ASP A 125 -4.53 -1.78 8.24
CA ASP A 125 -3.25 -1.87 8.90
C ASP A 125 -2.14 -2.14 7.88
N VAL A 126 -0.94 -1.67 8.21
CA VAL A 126 0.27 -1.95 7.45
C VAL A 126 1.34 -2.42 8.41
N SER A 127 1.97 -3.52 8.06
CA SER A 127 3.04 -4.13 8.85
C SER A 127 4.35 -4.12 8.08
N SER A 128 5.38 -3.66 8.75
CA SER A 128 6.78 -3.76 8.31
C SER A 128 7.48 -5.00 8.84
N ARG A 129 6.78 -5.95 9.47
CA ARG A 129 7.40 -7.18 9.99
C ARG A 129 7.98 -8.09 8.90
N ASN A 130 7.82 -7.71 7.64
CA ASN A 130 8.52 -8.30 6.49
C ASN A 130 9.51 -7.32 5.83
N PHE A 131 9.98 -6.27 6.52
CA PHE A 131 10.84 -5.22 5.96
C PHE A 131 11.94 -5.82 5.08
N PRO A 132 12.21 -5.27 3.88
CA PRO A 132 11.57 -4.10 3.27
C PRO A 132 10.25 -4.36 2.54
N TYR A 133 9.66 -5.54 2.68
CA TYR A 133 8.31 -5.78 2.20
C TYR A 133 7.28 -5.17 3.15
N LEU A 134 6.25 -4.57 2.56
CA LEU A 134 5.06 -4.13 3.29
C LEU A 134 3.97 -5.19 3.13
N THR A 135 3.35 -5.55 4.24
CA THR A 135 2.09 -6.32 4.24
C THR A 135 0.98 -5.40 4.67
N ILE A 136 -0.04 -5.28 3.84
CA ILE A 136 -1.18 -4.39 4.03
C ILE A 136 -2.41 -5.25 4.16
N GLN A 137 -3.33 -4.89 5.04
CA GLN A 137 -4.62 -5.56 5.11
C GLN A 137 -5.69 -4.64 5.69
N GLY A 138 -6.94 -5.00 5.47
CA GLY A 138 -8.04 -4.28 6.07
C GLY A 138 -9.38 -4.71 5.55
N GLN A 139 -10.42 -4.03 6.04
CA GLN A 139 -11.77 -4.26 5.61
C GLN A 139 -12.62 -2.99 5.71
N LEU A 140 -13.67 -2.94 4.89
CA LEU A 140 -14.74 -1.97 4.99
C LEU A 140 -16.09 -2.68 4.92
N GLU A 141 -16.97 -2.39 5.87
CA GLU A 141 -18.36 -2.86 5.86
C GLU A 141 -19.26 -1.83 5.17
N LEU A 142 -19.87 -2.22 4.06
CA LEU A 142 -20.89 -1.43 3.34
C LEU A 142 -22.16 -2.27 3.19
N ASN A 143 -22.55 -2.59 1.95
CA ASN A 143 -23.58 -3.57 1.65
C ASN A 143 -23.05 -5.03 1.66
N ASN A 144 -21.72 -5.19 1.66
CA ASN A 144 -21.00 -6.42 1.95
C ASN A 144 -19.69 -6.05 2.66
N THR A 145 -18.97 -7.05 3.18
CA THR A 145 -17.62 -6.91 3.71
C THR A 145 -16.61 -6.90 2.57
N TYR A 146 -15.98 -5.75 2.37
CA TYR A 146 -14.88 -5.60 1.43
C TYR A 146 -13.56 -5.85 2.15
N SER A 147 -13.04 -7.07 2.06
CA SER A 147 -11.77 -7.48 2.70
C SER A 147 -10.63 -7.41 1.70
N PHE A 148 -9.50 -6.85 2.11
CA PHE A 148 -8.33 -6.75 1.29
C PHE A 148 -7.04 -7.14 2.01
N VAL A 149 -6.12 -7.70 1.23
CA VAL A 149 -4.74 -7.99 1.62
C VAL A 149 -3.81 -7.59 0.49
N GLY A 150 -2.69 -6.96 0.81
CA GLY A 150 -1.73 -6.48 -0.16
C GLY A 150 -0.31 -6.75 0.28
N ILE A 151 0.58 -6.89 -0.69
CA ILE A 151 2.02 -6.98 -0.49
C ILE A 151 2.69 -6.00 -1.45
N LYS A 152 3.61 -5.20 -0.93
CA LYS A 152 4.47 -4.33 -1.73
C LYS A 152 5.93 -4.72 -1.49
N SER A 153 6.66 -4.97 -2.58
CA SER A 153 8.09 -5.23 -2.57
C SER A 153 8.87 -3.90 -2.68
N PRO A 154 10.14 -3.90 -2.25
CA PRO A 154 11.06 -2.77 -2.44
C PRO A 154 11.40 -2.50 -3.92
N GLU A 155 11.14 -3.44 -4.82
CA GLU A 155 11.43 -3.35 -6.26
C GLU A 155 10.23 -2.83 -7.07
N ASP A 156 9.33 -2.11 -6.40
CA ASP A 156 8.06 -1.60 -6.95
C ASP A 156 7.07 -2.63 -7.51
N ALA A 157 7.36 -3.93 -7.35
CA ALA A 157 6.37 -4.98 -7.56
C ALA A 157 5.41 -5.08 -6.38
N GLY A 158 4.12 -5.25 -6.64
CA GLY A 158 3.15 -5.43 -5.57
C GLY A 158 1.81 -5.92 -6.07
N TYR A 159 1.06 -6.53 -5.17
CA TYR A 159 -0.29 -7.00 -5.45
C TYR A 159 -1.24 -6.57 -4.34
N LEU A 160 -2.44 -6.18 -4.73
CA LEU A 160 -3.59 -6.09 -3.83
C LEU A 160 -4.59 -7.17 -4.22
N ILE A 161 -5.12 -7.89 -3.24
CA ILE A 161 -6.25 -8.79 -3.40
C ILE A 161 -7.40 -8.19 -2.60
N LEU A 162 -8.50 -7.85 -3.27
CA LEU A 162 -9.73 -7.37 -2.66
C LEU A 162 -10.87 -8.30 -3.07
N ASN A 163 -11.47 -8.98 -2.10
CA ASN A 163 -12.51 -10.00 -2.32
C ASN A 163 -12.19 -10.94 -3.51
N LEU A 164 -10.97 -11.48 -3.52
CA LEU A 164 -10.42 -12.36 -4.57
C LEU A 164 -10.14 -11.72 -5.95
N LYS A 165 -10.44 -10.44 -6.17
CA LYS A 165 -9.90 -9.69 -7.32
C LYS A 165 -8.46 -9.29 -7.04
N SER A 166 -7.54 -9.72 -7.90
CA SER A 166 -6.15 -9.30 -7.87
C SER A 166 -5.92 -8.01 -8.67
N PHE A 167 -5.11 -7.11 -8.13
CA PHE A 167 -4.61 -5.90 -8.77
C PHE A 167 -3.09 -5.96 -8.75
N ASP A 168 -2.48 -5.77 -9.90
CA ASP A 168 -1.03 -5.65 -10.03
C ASP A 168 -0.66 -4.18 -9.88
N LEU A 169 0.00 -3.83 -8.77
CA LEU A 169 0.25 -2.44 -8.39
C LEU A 169 1.26 -1.74 -9.30
N ARG A 170 1.89 -2.47 -10.23
CA ARG A 170 2.73 -1.88 -11.29
C ARG A 170 1.91 -1.10 -12.33
N PHE A 171 0.60 -1.33 -12.39
CA PHE A 171 -0.33 -0.69 -13.33
C PHE A 171 -1.22 0.37 -12.66
N GLY A 172 -0.78 0.87 -11.51
CA GLY A 172 -1.47 1.91 -10.75
C GLY A 172 -1.60 1.55 -9.27
N GLN A 173 -1.35 2.53 -8.41
CA GLN A 173 -1.30 2.35 -6.95
C GLN A 173 -2.55 2.88 -6.25
N THR A 174 -3.48 3.48 -6.99
CA THR A 174 -4.79 3.88 -6.47
C THR A 174 -5.87 2.99 -7.04
N ILE A 175 -6.55 2.24 -6.18
CA ILE A 175 -7.68 1.38 -6.52
C ILE A 175 -8.96 2.03 -6.01
N ILE A 176 -9.92 2.24 -6.90
CA ILE A 176 -11.23 2.82 -6.58
C ILE A 176 -12.29 1.75 -6.80
N ILE A 177 -13.09 1.47 -5.79
CA ILE A 177 -14.12 0.43 -5.77
C ILE A 177 -15.49 1.09 -5.76
N PHE A 178 -16.38 0.61 -6.62
CA PHE A 178 -17.77 1.04 -6.72
C PHE A 178 -18.69 -0.15 -6.40
N PRO A 179 -19.09 -0.31 -5.13
CA PRO A 179 -20.04 -1.33 -4.69
C PRO A 179 -21.38 -1.28 -5.43
N ASN A 180 -21.88 -2.45 -5.87
CA ASN A 180 -23.25 -2.61 -6.37
C ASN A 180 -24.10 -3.39 -5.35
N LYS A 181 -25.41 -3.16 -5.37
CA LYS A 181 -26.37 -3.81 -4.45
C LYS A 181 -26.46 -5.34 -4.61
N ASP A 182 -26.09 -5.87 -5.78
CA ASP A 182 -26.22 -7.28 -6.16
C ASP A 182 -24.98 -8.13 -5.83
N ASN A 183 -24.16 -7.67 -4.87
CA ASN A 183 -22.91 -8.33 -4.48
C ASN A 183 -21.84 -8.39 -5.59
N SER A 184 -21.93 -7.46 -6.54
CA SER A 184 -20.84 -7.15 -7.47
C SER A 184 -20.19 -5.80 -7.12
N PHE A 185 -19.06 -5.49 -7.75
CA PHE A 185 -18.49 -4.14 -7.73
C PHE A 185 -17.83 -3.83 -9.06
N LEU A 186 -17.87 -2.56 -9.44
CA LEU A 186 -17.01 -2.01 -10.49
C LEU A 186 -15.73 -1.46 -9.87
N TYR A 187 -14.70 -1.27 -10.68
CA TYR A 187 -13.42 -0.76 -10.18
C TYR A 187 -12.67 0.07 -11.21
N LEU A 188 -11.82 0.96 -10.70
CA LEU A 188 -10.76 1.63 -11.45
C LEU A 188 -9.42 1.35 -10.77
N GLN A 189 -8.39 1.24 -11.61
CA GLN A 189 -6.99 1.27 -11.17
C GLN A 189 -6.34 2.47 -11.85
N SER A 190 -5.79 3.39 -11.05
CA SER A 190 -5.21 4.64 -11.51
C SER A 190 -3.73 4.72 -11.15
N ASP A 191 -2.97 5.32 -12.07
CA ASP A 191 -1.56 5.68 -11.86
C ASP A 191 -1.41 6.91 -10.94
N GLU A 192 -2.50 7.64 -10.71
CA GLU A 192 -2.55 8.71 -9.72
C GLU A 192 -2.18 8.18 -8.34
N LYS A 193 -1.29 8.89 -7.65
CA LYS A 193 -0.92 8.60 -6.27
C LYS A 193 -0.49 9.86 -5.55
N PRO A 194 -0.50 9.86 -4.21
CA PRO A 194 0.08 10.95 -3.47
C PRO A 194 1.58 11.06 -3.76
N VAL A 195 2.03 12.22 -4.21
CA VAL A 195 3.44 12.56 -4.39
C VAL A 195 4.10 12.72 -3.02
N THR A 196 5.30 12.19 -2.86
CA THR A 196 6.03 12.30 -1.59
C THR A 196 6.23 13.76 -1.20
N GLY A 197 5.72 14.13 -0.03
CA GLY A 197 5.84 15.49 0.53
C GLY A 197 4.83 16.51 0.01
N GLU A 198 3.90 16.13 -0.88
CA GLU A 198 2.80 17.02 -1.29
C GLU A 198 1.72 17.13 -0.19
N ASP A 199 0.87 18.16 -0.28
CA ASP A 199 -0.37 18.18 0.48
C ASP A 199 -1.31 17.09 -0.06
N PHE A 200 -1.74 16.19 0.82
CA PHE A 200 -2.63 15.09 0.46
C PHE A 200 -3.96 15.56 -0.18
N ASN A 201 -4.40 16.80 0.06
CA ASN A 201 -5.56 17.37 -0.62
C ASN A 201 -5.33 17.55 -2.13
N GLU A 202 -4.10 17.83 -2.57
CA GLU A 202 -3.77 17.94 -4.00
C GLU A 202 -3.99 16.60 -4.72
N PHE A 203 -3.67 15.48 -4.06
CA PHE A 203 -4.01 14.15 -4.57
C PHE A 203 -5.53 13.94 -4.67
N ILE A 204 -6.28 14.33 -3.63
CA ILE A 204 -7.74 14.21 -3.64
C ILE A 204 -8.33 15.01 -4.81
N ASP A 205 -7.85 16.23 -5.07
CA ASP A 205 -8.33 17.05 -6.17
C ASP A 205 -8.02 16.43 -7.55
N ARG A 206 -6.85 15.80 -7.73
CA ARG A 206 -6.56 15.04 -8.96
C ARG A 206 -7.49 13.86 -9.14
N VAL A 207 -7.78 13.11 -8.07
CA VAL A 207 -8.76 12.00 -8.12
C VAL A 207 -10.15 12.50 -8.49
N LYS A 208 -10.62 13.60 -7.89
CA LYS A 208 -11.95 14.17 -8.20
C LYS A 208 -12.12 14.58 -9.66
N ASN A 209 -11.04 14.98 -10.32
CA ASN A 209 -11.03 15.40 -11.72
C ASN A 209 -10.89 14.24 -12.73
N ASP A 210 -10.97 12.99 -12.28
CA ASP A 210 -10.95 11.82 -13.16
C ASP A 210 -12.35 11.52 -13.73
N ASP A 211 -12.59 11.91 -14.97
CA ASP A 211 -13.86 11.69 -15.71
C ASP A 211 -14.35 10.22 -15.70
N ARG A 212 -13.46 9.26 -15.43
CA ARG A 212 -13.86 7.84 -15.32
C ARG A 212 -14.68 7.59 -14.06
N ILE A 213 -14.49 8.37 -13.00
CA ILE A 213 -15.22 8.24 -11.73
C ILE A 213 -16.69 8.58 -11.94
N GLU A 214 -17.00 9.70 -12.58
CA GLU A 214 -18.39 10.09 -12.89
C GLU A 214 -19.11 8.99 -13.68
N LYS A 215 -18.45 8.44 -14.72
CA LYS A 215 -18.99 7.32 -15.50
C LYS A 215 -19.25 6.06 -14.68
N MET A 216 -18.46 5.82 -13.64
CA MET A 216 -18.66 4.69 -12.73
C MET A 216 -19.82 4.96 -11.77
N ILE A 217 -19.93 6.19 -11.22
CA ILE A 217 -21.06 6.60 -10.37
C ILE A 217 -22.38 6.41 -11.12
N ASP A 218 -22.47 6.86 -12.37
CA ASP A 218 -23.67 6.70 -13.20
C ASP A 218 -24.05 5.22 -13.40
N LYS A 219 -23.05 4.36 -13.62
CA LYS A 219 -23.26 2.92 -13.84
C LYS A 219 -23.75 2.17 -12.62
N VAL A 220 -23.38 2.60 -11.42
CA VAL A 220 -23.80 1.94 -10.17
C VAL A 220 -25.06 2.57 -9.57
N SER A 221 -25.45 3.75 -10.05
CA SER A 221 -26.64 4.47 -9.61
C SER A 221 -27.87 4.21 -10.48
N GLY A 222 -27.68 3.78 -11.73
CA GLY A 222 -28.74 3.31 -12.64
C GLY A 222 -29.19 1.88 -12.36
#